data_AF-A0A0V8QG11-F1
#
_entry.id   AF-A0A0V8QG11-F1
#
_cell.length_a   1.000
_cell.length_b   1.000
_cell.length_c   1.000
_cell.angle_alpha   90.00
_cell.angle_beta   90.00
_cell.angle_gamma   90.00
#
_symmetry.space_group_name_H-M   'P 1'
#
loop_
_entity.id
_entity.type
_entity.pdbx_description
1 polymer ?
#
loop_
_entity_poly.entity_id
_entity_poly.type
_entity_poly.pdbx_seq_one_letter_code
_entity_poly.pdbx_strand_id
1 'polypeptide(L)'
;MKRNIRLTVAYDGSRYDGWQKQGNTKNTIQGKLEAVLERMTGEETEVHGSGRTDAGVHAKAQEANFYTNITTAVEDIQIYLKWGLEIESPWT
;
A
#
# COMPACT_ATOMS: atom_id res chain seq x y z
N MET A 1 8.98 17.60 -10.41
CA MET A 1 8.77 16.42 -11.28
C MET A 1 8.25 15.31 -10.38
N LYS A 2 7.14 14.67 -10.74
CA LYS A 2 6.53 13.62 -9.91
C LYS A 2 7.43 12.37 -9.94
N ARG A 3 7.79 11.83 -8.78
CA ARG A 3 8.57 10.59 -8.65
C ARG A 3 7.61 9.40 -8.80
N ASN A 4 8.07 8.33 -9.44
CA ASN A 4 7.37 7.04 -9.45
C ASN A 4 8.09 6.08 -8.51
N ILE A 5 7.42 5.63 -7.45
CA ILE A 5 7.99 4.79 -6.41
C ILE A 5 7.40 3.38 -6.54
N ARG A 6 8.28 2.37 -6.60
CA ARG A 6 7.90 0.96 -6.60
C ARG A 6 7.77 0.44 -5.16
N LEU A 7 6.73 -0.35 -4.93
CA LEU A 7 6.45 -1.07 -3.69
C LEU A 7 6.44 -2.58 -3.99
N THR A 8 7.05 -3.36 -3.11
CA THR A 8 6.86 -4.81 -3.03
C THR A 8 6.17 -5.11 -1.71
N VAL A 9 4.93 -5.61 -1.77
CA VAL A 9 4.06 -5.77 -0.60
C VAL A 9 3.70 -7.24 -0.39
N ALA A 10 3.85 -7.70 0.85
CA ALA A 10 3.31 -8.97 1.32
C ALA A 10 2.07 -8.69 2.17
N TYR A 11 1.03 -9.51 2.04
CA TYR A 11 -0.17 -9.38 2.86
C TYR A 11 -0.90 -10.71 3.04
N ASP A 12 -1.50 -10.86 4.22
CA ASP A 12 -2.55 -11.82 4.48
C ASP A 12 -3.89 -11.21 4.07
N GLY A 13 -4.50 -11.77 3.02
CA GLY A 13 -5.78 -11.30 2.49
C GLY A 13 -7.01 -11.71 3.29
N SER A 14 -6.90 -12.55 4.32
CA SER A 14 -8.03 -13.17 5.03
C SER A 14 -9.06 -12.17 5.59
N ARG A 15 -8.61 -10.94 5.92
CA ARG A 15 -9.45 -9.86 6.46
C ARG A 15 -9.79 -8.76 5.45
N TYR A 16 -9.48 -8.97 4.17
CA TYR A 16 -9.62 -7.97 3.13
C TYR A 16 -10.53 -8.44 1.99
N ASP A 17 -11.30 -7.49 1.46
CA ASP A 17 -12.22 -7.65 0.34
C ASP A 17 -11.48 -7.60 -1.03
N GLY A 18 -10.22 -8.04 -1.02
CA GLY A 18 -9.33 -8.12 -2.17
C GLY A 18 -8.40 -6.91 -2.31
N TRP A 19 -7.70 -6.87 -3.44
CA TRP A 19 -6.74 -5.81 -3.75
C TRP A 19 -7.41 -4.47 -4.00
N GLN A 20 -8.33 -4.42 -4.95
CA GLN A 20 -8.81 -3.18 -5.57
C GLN A 20 -9.73 -2.40 -4.63
N LYS A 21 -9.57 -1.08 -4.55
CA LYS A 21 -10.53 -0.19 -3.88
C LYS A 21 -11.92 -0.31 -4.52
N GLN A 22 -12.96 -0.40 -3.69
CA GLN A 22 -14.35 -0.54 -4.13
C GLN A 22 -15.23 0.52 -3.46
N GLY A 23 -16.39 0.84 -4.04
CA GLY A 23 -17.30 1.84 -3.50
C GLY A 23 -18.13 1.38 -2.28
N ASN A 24 -18.19 0.07 -2.04
CA ASN A 24 -19.01 -0.58 -1.01
C ASN A 24 -18.22 -0.98 0.25
N THR A 25 -16.89 -0.91 0.22
CA THR A 25 -16.03 -1.31 1.34
C THR A 25 -14.75 -0.49 1.38
N LYS A 26 -14.24 -0.27 2.60
CA LYS A 26 -12.93 0.35 2.85
C LYS A 26 -11.84 -0.67 3.16
N ASN A 27 -12.19 -1.96 3.25
CA ASN A 27 -11.30 -3.03 3.68
C ASN A 27 -10.59 -3.71 2.51
N THR A 28 -9.86 -2.93 1.72
CA THR A 28 -9.10 -3.43 0.56
C THR A 28 -7.61 -3.11 0.75
N ILE A 29 -6.72 -3.90 0.14
CA ILE A 29 -5.28 -3.66 0.26
C ILE A 29 -4.88 -2.32 -0.35
N GLN A 30 -5.38 -1.99 -1.55
CA GLN A 30 -5.16 -0.69 -2.19
C GLN A 30 -5.64 0.45 -1.29
N GLY A 31 -6.88 0.38 -0.78
CA GLY A 31 -7.42 1.43 0.07
C GLY A 31 -6.62 1.68 1.35
N LYS A 32 -6.05 0.63 1.96
CA LYS A 32 -5.17 0.78 3.13
C LYS A 32 -3.84 1.45 2.78
N LEU A 33 -3.21 1.03 1.68
CA LEU A 33 -1.97 1.63 1.21
C LEU A 33 -2.16 3.12 0.90
N GLU A 34 -3.21 3.46 0.14
CA GLU A 34 -3.55 4.84 -0.20
C GLU A 34 -3.79 5.69 1.05
N ALA A 35 -4.57 5.19 2.02
CA ALA A 35 -4.84 5.93 3.25
C ALA A 35 -3.58 6.25 4.08
N VAL A 36 -2.59 5.35 4.11
CA VAL A 36 -1.31 5.60 4.81
C VAL A 36 -0.43 6.54 4.00
N LEU A 37 -0.35 6.36 2.68
CA LEU A 37 0.43 7.21 1.79
C LEU A 37 -0.10 8.66 1.81
N GLU A 38 -1.40 8.87 1.71
CA GLU A 38 -2.01 10.21 1.74
C GLU A 38 -1.71 10.95 3.05
N ARG A 39 -1.73 10.26 4.20
CA ARG A 39 -1.33 10.85 5.49
C ARG A 39 0.14 11.25 5.51
N MET A 40 0.99 10.46 4.87
CA MET A 40 2.43 10.70 4.82
C MET A 40 2.79 11.82 3.85
N THR A 41 2.17 11.83 2.67
CA THR A 41 2.51 12.71 1.55
C THR A 41 1.77 14.04 1.61
N GLY A 42 0.61 14.07 2.27
CA GLY A 42 -0.30 15.24 2.28
C GLY A 42 -0.99 15.49 0.95
N GLU A 43 -0.94 14.53 0.00
CA GLU A 43 -1.55 14.62 -1.33
C GLU A 43 -2.34 13.35 -1.66
N GLU A 44 -3.37 13.49 -2.49
CA GLU A 44 -4.12 12.34 -3.02
C GLU A 44 -3.17 11.40 -3.75
N THR A 45 -3.16 10.14 -3.33
CA THR A 45 -2.20 9.13 -3.81
C THR A 45 -2.96 7.91 -4.30
N GLU A 46 -2.85 7.63 -5.59
CA GLU A 46 -3.39 6.39 -6.19
C GLU A 46 -2.28 5.33 -6.31
N VAL A 47 -2.59 4.12 -5.84
CA VAL A 47 -1.68 2.97 -5.93
C VAL A 47 -2.12 2.04 -7.06
N HIS A 48 -1.21 1.76 -7.98
CA HIS A 48 -1.43 0.81 -9.07
C HIS A 48 -0.72 -0.51 -8.75
N GLY A 49 -1.48 -1.59 -8.62
CA GLY A 49 -0.93 -2.94 -8.46
C GLY A 49 -0.60 -3.60 -9.79
N SER A 50 0.36 -4.52 -9.81
CA SER A 50 0.68 -5.35 -10.98
C SER A 50 -0.45 -6.31 -11.36
N GLY A 51 -1.37 -6.58 -10.44
CA GLY A 51 -2.57 -7.39 -10.66
C GLY A 51 -3.61 -7.17 -9.57
N ARG A 52 -4.79 -7.76 -9.76
CA ARG A 52 -5.84 -7.82 -8.75
C ARG A 52 -5.82 -9.18 -8.06
N THR A 53 -6.17 -9.18 -6.78
CA THR A 53 -6.49 -10.39 -6.03
C THR A 53 -7.91 -10.28 -5.51
N ASP A 54 -8.61 -11.41 -5.46
CA ASP A 54 -9.97 -11.50 -4.93
C ASP A 54 -9.95 -11.45 -3.39
N ALA A 55 -11.14 -11.29 -2.79
CA ALA A 55 -11.31 -11.31 -1.34
C ALA A 55 -10.71 -12.58 -0.72
N GLY A 56 -9.98 -12.41 0.39
CA GLY A 56 -9.32 -13.52 1.08
C GLY A 56 -7.98 -13.97 0.49
N VAL A 57 -7.64 -13.61 -0.75
CA VAL A 57 -6.40 -14.07 -1.41
C VAL A 57 -5.18 -13.37 -0.85
N HIS A 58 -4.12 -14.13 -0.55
CA HIS A 58 -2.85 -13.62 -0.01
C HIS A 58 -1.82 -13.32 -1.11
N ALA A 59 -0.81 -12.52 -0.79
CA ALA A 59 0.35 -12.34 -1.65
C ALA A 59 1.66 -12.26 -0.85
N LYS A 60 2.74 -12.84 -1.40
CA LYS A 60 4.08 -12.77 -0.81
C LYS A 60 4.91 -11.58 -1.31
N ALA A 61 4.65 -11.14 -2.55
CA ALA A 61 5.42 -10.08 -3.21
C ALA A 61 4.57 -9.47 -4.35
N GLN A 62 3.45 -8.86 -3.99
CA GLN A 62 2.67 -8.09 -4.95
C GLN A 62 3.43 -6.81 -5.28
N GLU A 63 3.69 -6.59 -6.56
CA GLU A 63 4.32 -5.37 -7.03
C GLU A 63 3.27 -4.28 -7.20
N ALA A 64 3.62 -3.07 -6.82
CA ALA A 64 2.77 -1.90 -7.01
C ALA A 64 3.62 -0.64 -7.19
N ASN A 65 3.01 0.42 -7.67
CA ASN A 65 3.65 1.73 -7.72
C ASN A 65 2.68 2.85 -7.40
N PHE A 66 3.24 3.99 -7.01
CA PHE A 66 2.49 5.24 -6.84
C PHE A 66 3.37 6.42 -7.24
N TYR A 67 2.71 7.53 -7.57
CA TYR A 67 3.39 8.76 -7.92
C TYR A 67 3.28 9.79 -6.80
N THR A 68 4.39 10.47 -6.46
CA THR A 68 4.40 11.52 -5.43
C THR A 68 5.32 12.68 -5.76
N ASN A 69 5.02 13.87 -5.24
CA ASN A 69 5.87 15.05 -5.33
C ASN A 69 6.87 15.18 -4.19
N ILE A 70 6.73 14.40 -3.10
CA ILE A 70 7.61 14.52 -1.94
C ILE A 70 9.03 14.06 -2.29
N THR A 71 10.01 14.72 -1.69
CA THR A 71 11.43 14.42 -1.88
C THR A 71 12.01 13.52 -0.78
N THR A 72 11.17 13.06 0.15
CA THR A 72 11.50 12.13 1.23
C THR A 72 12.23 10.89 0.72
N ALA A 73 13.24 10.42 1.45
CA ALA A 73 14.02 9.24 1.09
C ALA A 73 13.12 7.99 1.06
N VAL A 74 13.41 7.04 0.15
CA VAL A 74 12.56 5.85 -0.04
C VAL A 74 12.50 5.01 1.24
N GLU A 75 13.58 5.00 1.99
CA GLU A 75 13.74 4.33 3.28
C GLU A 75 12.74 4.89 4.32
N ASP A 76 12.58 6.21 4.37
CA ASP A 76 11.63 6.85 5.27
C ASP A 76 10.18 6.54 4.87
N ILE A 77 9.89 6.49 3.55
CA ILE A 77 8.58 6.05 3.04
C ILE A 77 8.29 4.61 3.50
N GLN A 78 9.28 3.72 3.35
CA GLN A 78 9.15 2.33 3.74
C GLN A 78 8.93 2.18 5.24
N ILE A 79 9.68 2.92 6.05
CA ILE A 79 9.51 2.94 7.50
C ILE A 79 8.09 3.39 7.82
N TYR A 80 7.65 4.55 7.31
CA TYR A 80 6.31 5.07 7.58
C TYR A 80 5.20 4.09 7.18
N LEU A 81 5.31 3.44 6.02
CA LEU A 81 4.34 2.42 5.59
C LEU A 81 4.29 1.23 6.54
N LYS A 82 5.44 0.74 7.02
CA LYS A 82 5.48 -0.36 8.00
C LYS A 82 4.77 0.01 9.30
N TRP A 83 5.02 1.21 9.83
CA TRP A 83 4.36 1.72 11.03
C TRP A 83 2.86 1.97 10.82
N GLY A 84 2.49 2.59 9.70
CA GLY A 84 1.10 2.98 9.41
C GLY A 84 0.17 1.82 9.04
N LEU A 85 0.72 0.68 8.63
CA LEU A 85 -0.04 -0.53 8.29
C LEU A 85 -0.07 -1.56 9.43
N GLU A 86 0.49 -1.26 10.60
CA GLU A 86 0.57 -2.17 11.76
C GLU A 86 1.13 -3.56 11.38
N ILE A 87 2.12 -3.60 10.48
CA ILE A 87 2.81 -4.85 10.14
C ILE A 87 3.79 -5.13 11.27
N GLU A 88 3.46 -6.07 12.15
CA GLU A 88 4.45 -6.70 13.02
C GLU A 88 5.57 -7.24 12.14
N SER A 89 6.78 -6.74 12.34
CA SER A 89 7.97 -7.42 11.83
C SER A 89 7.96 -8.81 12.45
N PRO A 90 7.96 -9.91 11.68
CA PRO A 90 8.12 -11.24 12.26
C PRO A 90 9.51 -11.46 12.90
N TRP A 91 10.35 -10.41 12.94
CA TRP A 91 11.73 -10.43 13.43
C TRP A 91 12.11 -9.23 14.32
N THR A 92 11.14 -8.60 15.01
CA THR A 92 11.44 -7.72 16.16
C THR A 92 10.94 -8.34 17.45
#